data_AF-A0A0S7EII3-F1
#
_entry.id   AF-A0A0S7EII3-F1
#
_cell.length_a   1.000
_cell.length_b   1.000
_cell.length_c   1.000
_cell.angle_alpha   90.00
_cell.angle_beta   90.00
_cell.angle_gamma   90.00
#
_symmetry.space_group_name_H-M   'P 1'
#
loop_
_entity.id
_entity.type
_entity.pdbx_description
1 polymer ?
#
loop_
_entity_poly.entity_id
_entity_poly.type
_entity_poly.pdbx_seq_one_letter_code
_entity_poly.pdbx_strand_id
1 'polypeptide(L)'
;MKKKVITIGVLMMSGLAFSQVGIGIRAPHKSALLELKADAGEYRGVLIPRIPLKDLTDKSLINKGDVETSLLVFNTTENSVVTSGFYYWKGKEWVRLVNNQDVIDNIDNFPRNKVLGVKGDDLVLEDTKGGKVNTPIKDLNIITTIKEGANGIYTYTNEAGVAQVIDVTGSVINNITEILKDEQVVNEIYTNVANNGKAATPADTSIKIDNGGKAVLNPMQVSVAEKGITPNKIAPGAIGTFLITAKNGDVQWVSATDDSIKEILSLNQAITLLKDNGNGTLTYYNEACFDKDGKFIEGSVGESFDSNTLRIESTKDGKYLFFDGRSKDIPVATIDVKQTVVENITEILKENTVKEEIYNTVAAQGKKATGVDAVDIVGGDKAEVYYTIEGDNRSNGKRGKSRPTAITIDGIACGAIANPQISTKSNQ
;
A
#
# COMPACT_ATOMS: atom_id res chain seq x y z
N MET A 1 11.56 -47.56 -152.61
CA MET A 1 10.79 -48.37 -151.62
C MET A 1 10.58 -47.70 -150.24
N LYS A 2 11.26 -46.60 -149.87
CA LYS A 2 11.18 -46.03 -148.50
C LYS A 2 9.94 -45.19 -148.15
N LYS A 3 9.20 -44.63 -149.13
CA LYS A 3 8.05 -43.74 -148.85
C LYS A 3 6.73 -44.46 -148.53
N LYS A 4 6.52 -45.71 -149.00
CA LYS A 4 5.28 -46.48 -148.75
C LYS A 4 5.29 -47.22 -147.40
N VAL A 5 6.48 -47.48 -146.83
CA VAL A 5 6.63 -48.16 -145.53
C VAL A 5 6.20 -47.25 -144.36
N ILE A 6 6.45 -45.94 -144.45
CA ILE A 6 6.05 -44.97 -143.42
C ILE A 6 4.53 -44.85 -143.33
N THR A 7 3.83 -44.83 -144.47
CA THR A 7 2.36 -44.71 -144.49
C THR A 7 1.67 -45.94 -143.92
N ILE A 8 2.20 -47.14 -144.16
CA ILE A 8 1.69 -48.39 -143.56
C ILE A 8 2.00 -48.45 -142.06
N GLY A 9 3.18 -47.96 -141.63
CA GLY A 9 3.53 -47.86 -140.21
C GLY A 9 2.61 -46.94 -139.42
N VAL A 10 2.21 -45.80 -140.00
CA VAL A 10 1.24 -44.86 -139.38
C VAL A 10 -0.16 -45.45 -139.35
N LEU A 11 -0.57 -46.22 -140.37
CA LEU A 11 -1.87 -46.90 -140.42
C LEU A 11 -1.97 -48.06 -139.41
N MET A 12 -0.87 -48.72 -139.07
CA MET A 12 -0.87 -49.77 -138.04
C MET A 12 -0.81 -49.23 -136.60
N MET A 13 -0.44 -47.96 -136.40
CA MET A 13 -0.44 -47.30 -135.08
C MET A 13 -1.79 -46.70 -134.68
N SER A 14 -2.79 -46.64 -135.57
CA SER A 14 -4.11 -46.08 -135.26
C SER A 14 -5.01 -47.00 -134.41
N GLY A 15 -4.57 -48.22 -134.08
CA GLY A 15 -5.33 -49.19 -133.30
C GLY A 15 -5.25 -49.08 -131.77
N LEU A 16 -4.55 -48.08 -131.21
CA LEU A 16 -4.29 -47.97 -129.76
C LEU A 16 -4.84 -46.69 -129.09
N ALA A 17 -5.85 -46.03 -129.68
CA ALA A 17 -6.49 -44.89 -129.05
C ALA A 17 -7.52 -45.34 -127.99
N PHE A 18 -7.10 -45.46 -126.73
CA PHE A 18 -8.04 -45.55 -125.60
C PHE A 18 -8.57 -44.16 -125.27
N SER A 19 -9.88 -43.93 -125.42
CA SER A 19 -10.53 -42.67 -125.03
C SER A 19 -11.31 -42.86 -123.73
N GLN A 20 -11.10 -41.96 -122.78
CA GLN A 20 -12.03 -41.70 -121.67
C GLN A 20 -13.44 -41.42 -122.20
N VAL A 21 -14.47 -41.88 -121.47
CA VAL A 21 -15.86 -41.70 -121.87
C VAL A 21 -16.40 -40.42 -121.24
N GLY A 22 -16.74 -39.44 -122.06
CA GLY A 22 -17.48 -38.25 -121.64
C GLY A 22 -18.89 -38.30 -122.20
N ILE A 23 -19.91 -38.10 -121.36
CA ILE A 23 -21.28 -37.88 -121.82
C ILE A 23 -21.64 -36.44 -121.50
N GLY A 24 -21.91 -35.66 -122.55
CA GLY A 24 -22.18 -34.21 -122.43
C GLY A 24 -20.93 -33.35 -122.18
N ILE A 25 -19.72 -33.92 -122.23
CA ILE A 25 -18.45 -33.19 -122.12
C ILE A 25 -17.44 -33.69 -123.17
N ARG A 26 -16.76 -32.74 -123.84
CA ARG A 26 -15.80 -33.06 -124.93
C ARG A 26 -14.42 -33.49 -124.45
N ALA A 27 -14.03 -33.06 -123.25
CA ALA A 27 -12.74 -33.39 -122.65
C ALA A 27 -12.95 -33.71 -121.15
N PRO A 28 -13.28 -34.98 -120.82
CA PRO A 28 -13.34 -35.40 -119.42
C PRO A 28 -12.05 -35.11 -118.65
N HIS A 29 -12.15 -35.01 -117.33
CA HIS A 29 -11.00 -34.88 -116.46
C HIS A 29 -10.11 -36.13 -116.56
N LYS A 30 -8.79 -35.95 -116.55
CA LYS A 30 -7.81 -37.05 -116.75
C LYS A 30 -7.86 -38.17 -115.70
N SER A 31 -8.48 -37.91 -114.54
CA SER A 31 -8.64 -38.89 -113.47
C SER A 31 -9.96 -39.68 -113.54
N ALA A 32 -10.84 -39.38 -114.52
CA ALA A 32 -12.15 -40.01 -114.64
C ALA A 32 -12.18 -40.99 -115.82
N LEU A 33 -12.58 -42.23 -115.54
CA LEU A 33 -12.89 -43.20 -116.60
C LEU A 33 -14.21 -42.84 -117.32
N LEU A 34 -15.17 -42.29 -116.57
CA LEU A 34 -16.45 -41.76 -117.04
C LEU A 34 -16.74 -40.41 -116.37
N GLU A 35 -17.05 -39.39 -117.15
CA GLU A 35 -17.57 -38.10 -116.64
C GLU A 35 -18.91 -37.76 -117.32
N LEU A 36 -19.87 -37.31 -116.51
CA LEU A 36 -21.20 -36.92 -116.92
C LEU A 36 -21.38 -35.43 -116.64
N LYS A 37 -21.67 -34.64 -117.68
CA LYS A 37 -21.98 -33.21 -117.53
C LYS A 37 -23.29 -32.89 -118.25
N ALA A 38 -24.15 -32.14 -117.59
CA ALA A 38 -25.32 -31.52 -118.22
C ALA A 38 -25.19 -30.00 -118.13
N ASP A 39 -25.41 -29.30 -119.24
CA ASP A 39 -25.28 -27.85 -119.31
C ASP A 39 -26.58 -27.14 -118.91
N ALA A 40 -26.47 -25.85 -118.59
CA ALA A 40 -27.58 -25.03 -118.15
C ALA A 40 -28.71 -25.03 -119.20
N GLY A 41 -29.94 -25.31 -118.75
CA GLY A 41 -31.12 -25.43 -119.61
C GLY A 41 -31.49 -26.86 -120.01
N GLU A 42 -30.61 -27.85 -119.80
CA GLU A 42 -30.85 -29.27 -120.12
C GLU A 42 -30.36 -30.23 -119.02
N TYR A 43 -30.49 -29.85 -117.74
CA TYR A 43 -30.05 -30.69 -116.61
C TYR A 43 -30.69 -32.07 -116.65
N ARG A 44 -29.84 -33.11 -116.67
CA ARG A 44 -30.21 -34.52 -116.68
C ARG A 44 -29.34 -35.27 -115.68
N GLY A 45 -29.93 -36.26 -115.00
CA GLY A 45 -29.23 -37.14 -114.07
C GLY A 45 -28.84 -38.48 -114.69
N VAL A 46 -28.25 -39.36 -113.87
CA VAL A 46 -27.96 -40.75 -114.23
C VAL A 46 -29.00 -41.68 -113.60
N LEU A 47 -29.61 -42.54 -114.41
CA LEU A 47 -30.41 -43.65 -113.91
C LEU A 47 -29.54 -44.91 -113.87
N ILE A 48 -29.26 -45.37 -112.65
CA ILE A 48 -28.60 -46.65 -112.38
C ILE A 48 -29.60 -47.79 -112.61
N PRO A 49 -29.16 -49.00 -113.04
CA PRO A 49 -30.05 -50.14 -113.23
C PRO A 49 -30.97 -50.39 -112.03
N ARG A 50 -32.28 -50.47 -112.31
CA ARG A 50 -33.33 -50.74 -111.32
C ARG A 50 -33.63 -52.23 -111.32
N ILE A 51 -33.43 -52.89 -110.18
CA ILE A 51 -33.51 -54.35 -110.06
C ILE A 51 -34.38 -54.70 -108.85
N PRO A 52 -35.40 -55.57 -108.99
CA PRO A 52 -36.20 -56.02 -107.85
C PRO A 52 -35.47 -57.12 -107.08
N LEU A 53 -34.64 -56.75 -106.10
CA LEU A 53 -33.92 -57.72 -105.27
C LEU A 53 -34.89 -58.50 -104.38
N LYS A 54 -34.72 -59.83 -104.30
CA LYS A 54 -35.52 -60.68 -103.41
C LYS A 54 -35.04 -60.61 -101.96
N ASP A 55 -33.73 -60.67 -101.78
CA ASP A 55 -33.03 -60.63 -100.48
C ASP A 55 -31.62 -60.02 -100.64
N LEU A 56 -30.89 -59.89 -99.53
CA LEU A 56 -29.56 -59.29 -99.51
C LEU A 56 -28.48 -60.14 -100.23
N THR A 57 -28.78 -61.36 -100.64
CA THR A 57 -27.84 -62.26 -101.34
C THR A 57 -28.26 -62.56 -102.78
N ASP A 58 -29.35 -61.94 -103.27
CA ASP A 58 -29.92 -62.22 -104.58
C ASP A 58 -28.98 -61.79 -105.72
N LYS A 59 -28.46 -62.77 -106.45
CA LYS A 59 -27.66 -62.57 -107.67
C LYS A 59 -28.41 -62.94 -108.94
N SER A 60 -29.63 -63.48 -108.81
CA SER A 60 -30.29 -64.25 -109.88
C SER A 60 -30.65 -63.40 -111.10
N LEU A 61 -30.88 -62.10 -110.91
CA LEU A 61 -31.29 -61.16 -111.95
C LEU A 61 -30.12 -60.42 -112.62
N ILE A 62 -28.88 -60.68 -112.21
CA ILE A 62 -27.70 -59.95 -112.68
C ILE A 62 -26.74 -60.94 -113.33
N ASN A 63 -26.48 -60.76 -114.63
CA ASN A 63 -25.44 -61.46 -115.39
C ASN A 63 -25.28 -62.97 -115.05
N LYS A 64 -26.40 -63.71 -114.99
CA LYS A 64 -26.43 -65.16 -114.68
C LYS A 64 -25.78 -65.54 -113.33
N GLY A 65 -25.82 -64.64 -112.34
CA GLY A 65 -25.26 -64.86 -111.01
C GLY A 65 -23.82 -64.35 -110.83
N ASP A 66 -23.20 -63.84 -111.89
CA ASP A 66 -21.86 -63.27 -111.86
C ASP A 66 -21.91 -61.78 -111.49
N VAL A 67 -21.76 -61.50 -110.19
CA VAL A 67 -21.89 -60.16 -109.60
C VAL A 67 -20.56 -59.75 -108.98
N GLU A 68 -20.01 -58.65 -109.47
CA GLU A 68 -18.74 -58.09 -109.02
C GLU A 68 -18.88 -57.10 -107.87
N THR A 69 -17.83 -57.02 -107.05
CA THR A 69 -17.78 -56.07 -105.93
C THR A 69 -17.84 -54.63 -106.44
N SER A 70 -18.49 -53.74 -105.70
CA SER A 70 -18.76 -52.35 -106.08
C SER A 70 -19.82 -52.15 -107.16
N LEU A 71 -20.52 -53.21 -107.62
CA LEU A 71 -21.67 -53.04 -108.51
C LEU A 71 -22.78 -52.28 -107.78
N LEU A 72 -23.23 -51.15 -108.34
CA LEU A 72 -24.28 -50.29 -107.79
C LEU A 72 -25.60 -50.53 -108.54
N VAL A 73 -26.68 -50.75 -107.79
CA VAL A 73 -28.04 -50.93 -108.32
C VAL A 73 -29.04 -50.14 -107.49
N PHE A 74 -30.19 -49.84 -108.07
CA PHE A 74 -31.34 -49.32 -107.33
C PHE A 74 -32.35 -50.45 -107.10
N ASN A 75 -32.56 -50.85 -105.85
CA ASN A 75 -33.56 -51.85 -105.51
C ASN A 75 -34.98 -51.24 -105.55
N THR A 76 -35.91 -51.94 -106.20
CA THR A 76 -37.32 -51.54 -106.29
C THR A 76 -38.26 -52.35 -105.40
N THR A 77 -37.78 -53.42 -104.76
CA THR A 77 -38.60 -54.28 -103.91
C THR A 77 -38.62 -53.78 -102.46
N GLU A 78 -39.79 -53.83 -101.82
CA GLU A 78 -39.96 -53.56 -100.39
C GLU A 78 -40.51 -54.80 -99.67
N ASN A 79 -39.77 -55.31 -98.69
CA ASN A 79 -40.17 -56.41 -97.83
C ASN A 79 -39.47 -56.30 -96.44
N SER A 80 -39.58 -57.32 -95.60
CA SER A 80 -38.99 -57.33 -94.24
C SER A 80 -37.45 -57.37 -94.21
N VAL A 81 -36.79 -57.64 -95.34
CA VAL A 81 -35.34 -57.85 -95.47
C VAL A 81 -34.67 -56.77 -96.30
N VAL A 82 -35.32 -56.30 -97.37
CA VAL A 82 -34.84 -55.23 -98.25
C VAL A 82 -35.87 -54.13 -98.39
N THR A 83 -35.40 -52.90 -98.30
CA THR A 83 -36.19 -51.69 -98.57
C THR A 83 -35.77 -51.08 -99.90
N SER A 84 -36.64 -50.28 -100.52
CA SER A 84 -36.32 -49.50 -101.72
C SER A 84 -35.11 -48.58 -101.48
N GLY A 85 -34.22 -48.46 -102.47
CA GLY A 85 -33.03 -47.58 -102.37
C GLY A 85 -31.79 -48.08 -103.11
N PHE A 86 -30.67 -47.39 -102.92
CA PHE A 86 -29.40 -47.76 -103.54
C PHE A 86 -28.68 -48.84 -102.75
N TYR A 87 -28.21 -49.87 -103.47
CA TYR A 87 -27.41 -50.96 -102.90
C TYR A 87 -26.15 -51.14 -103.73
N TYR A 88 -25.05 -51.44 -103.04
CA TYR A 88 -23.85 -51.91 -103.69
C TYR A 88 -23.53 -53.34 -103.29
N TRP A 89 -22.94 -54.10 -104.21
CA TRP A 89 -22.48 -55.45 -103.91
C TRP A 89 -21.15 -55.38 -103.15
N LYS A 90 -21.11 -55.93 -101.93
CA LYS A 90 -19.89 -55.98 -101.09
C LYS A 90 -19.03 -57.22 -101.36
N GLY A 91 -19.46 -58.12 -102.25
CA GLY A 91 -18.79 -59.38 -102.57
C GLY A 91 -19.58 -60.61 -102.13
N LYS A 92 -20.36 -60.51 -101.04
CA LYS A 92 -21.21 -61.58 -100.50
C LYS A 92 -22.67 -61.21 -100.34
N GLU A 93 -22.96 -59.93 -100.12
CA GLU A 93 -24.29 -59.40 -99.91
C GLU A 93 -24.43 -57.98 -100.49
N TRP A 94 -25.67 -57.59 -100.75
CA TRP A 94 -26.10 -56.24 -101.05
C TRP A 94 -26.12 -55.43 -99.78
N VAL A 95 -25.40 -54.31 -99.79
CA VAL A 95 -25.40 -53.36 -98.67
C VAL A 95 -26.12 -52.10 -99.11
N ARG A 96 -27.16 -51.73 -98.36
CA ARG A 96 -27.90 -50.49 -98.61
C ARG A 96 -27.02 -49.29 -98.27
N LEU A 97 -27.01 -48.29 -99.14
CA LEU A 97 -26.48 -46.97 -98.81
C LEU A 97 -27.54 -46.23 -97.99
N VAL A 98 -27.31 -46.13 -96.68
CA VAL A 98 -28.18 -45.41 -95.74
C VAL A 98 -27.80 -43.94 -95.67
N ASN A 99 -28.80 -43.07 -95.52
CA ASN A 99 -28.59 -41.65 -95.26
C ASN A 99 -28.81 -41.32 -93.76
N ASN A 100 -28.53 -40.08 -93.36
CA ASN A 100 -28.69 -39.66 -91.96
C ASN A 100 -30.14 -39.82 -91.45
N GLN A 101 -31.14 -39.69 -92.32
CA GLN A 101 -32.55 -39.88 -91.95
C GLN A 101 -32.86 -41.35 -91.67
N ASP A 102 -32.34 -42.29 -92.48
CA ASP A 102 -32.45 -43.73 -92.20
C ASP A 102 -31.84 -44.08 -90.82
N VAL A 103 -30.78 -43.39 -90.39
CA VAL A 103 -30.18 -43.59 -89.05
C VAL A 103 -31.06 -43.01 -87.94
N ILE A 104 -31.62 -41.80 -88.15
CA ILE A 104 -32.51 -41.14 -87.19
C ILE A 104 -33.80 -41.94 -86.99
N ASP A 105 -34.41 -42.44 -88.07
CA ASP A 105 -35.65 -43.21 -88.02
C ASP A 105 -35.46 -44.57 -87.30
N ASN A 106 -34.21 -45.03 -87.17
CA ASN A 106 -33.85 -46.26 -86.45
C ASN A 106 -33.26 -46.01 -85.05
N ILE A 107 -33.27 -44.77 -84.53
CA ILE A 107 -32.75 -44.44 -83.19
C ILE A 107 -33.51 -45.16 -82.07
N ASP A 108 -34.79 -45.45 -82.29
CA ASP A 108 -35.65 -46.17 -81.35
C ASP A 108 -35.25 -47.65 -81.18
N ASN A 109 -34.32 -48.15 -81.99
CA ASN A 109 -33.74 -49.49 -81.83
C ASN A 109 -32.63 -49.55 -80.77
N PHE A 110 -32.10 -48.43 -80.30
CA PHE A 110 -31.10 -48.40 -79.23
C PHE A 110 -31.76 -48.21 -77.84
N PRO A 111 -31.46 -49.07 -76.85
CA PRO A 111 -31.96 -48.89 -75.50
C PRO A 111 -31.37 -47.59 -74.89
N ARG A 112 -32.24 -46.73 -74.36
CA ARG A 112 -31.88 -45.51 -73.65
C ARG A 112 -32.47 -45.53 -72.25
N ASN A 113 -31.90 -44.76 -71.33
CA ASN A 113 -32.48 -44.60 -70.00
C ASN A 113 -33.87 -43.96 -70.10
N LYS A 114 -34.88 -44.67 -69.60
CA LYS A 114 -36.27 -44.24 -69.53
C LYS A 114 -36.63 -43.75 -68.14
N VAL A 115 -36.13 -44.40 -67.09
CA VAL A 115 -36.31 -44.00 -65.70
C VAL A 115 -34.99 -44.10 -64.97
N LEU A 116 -34.64 -43.05 -64.22
CA LEU A 116 -33.68 -43.09 -63.13
C LEU A 116 -34.36 -42.40 -61.94
N GLY A 117 -34.79 -43.17 -60.95
CA GLY A 117 -35.52 -42.59 -59.82
C GLY A 117 -35.93 -43.62 -58.79
N VAL A 118 -36.42 -43.12 -57.67
CA VAL A 118 -36.87 -43.92 -56.54
C VAL A 118 -38.29 -44.42 -56.78
N LYS A 119 -38.53 -45.73 -56.58
CA LYS A 119 -39.85 -46.34 -56.57
C LYS A 119 -39.99 -47.22 -55.34
N GLY A 120 -40.80 -46.78 -54.37
CA GLY A 120 -40.88 -47.45 -53.07
C GLY A 120 -39.54 -47.36 -52.35
N ASP A 121 -39.01 -48.51 -51.94
CA ASP A 121 -37.74 -48.63 -51.22
C ASP A 121 -36.53 -48.87 -52.14
N ASP A 122 -36.71 -48.90 -53.47
CA ASP A 122 -35.64 -49.17 -54.44
C ASP A 122 -35.29 -47.93 -55.27
N LEU A 123 -34.01 -47.75 -55.56
CA LEU A 123 -33.54 -46.96 -56.70
C LEU A 123 -33.69 -47.81 -57.96
N VAL A 124 -34.45 -47.31 -58.94
CA VAL A 124 -34.78 -48.03 -60.16
C VAL A 124 -34.17 -47.33 -61.38
N LEU A 125 -33.45 -48.11 -62.18
CA LEU A 125 -33.02 -47.77 -63.54
C LEU A 125 -33.84 -48.62 -64.52
N GLU A 126 -34.64 -48.00 -65.38
CA GLU A 126 -35.41 -48.65 -66.45
C GLU A 126 -34.97 -48.11 -67.82
N ASP A 127 -34.79 -48.98 -68.82
CA ASP A 127 -34.49 -48.58 -70.20
C ASP A 127 -35.76 -48.51 -71.10
N THR A 128 -35.61 -47.99 -72.31
CA THR A 128 -36.70 -47.86 -73.31
C THR A 128 -37.16 -49.20 -73.90
N LYS A 129 -36.41 -50.29 -73.69
CA LYS A 129 -36.77 -51.66 -74.10
C LYS A 129 -37.36 -52.48 -72.94
N GLY A 130 -37.51 -51.88 -71.76
CA GLY A 130 -38.11 -52.50 -70.57
C GLY A 130 -37.12 -53.24 -69.66
N GLY A 131 -35.82 -53.19 -69.93
CA GLY A 131 -34.78 -53.66 -69.01
C GLY A 131 -34.79 -52.85 -67.71
N LYS A 132 -34.68 -53.52 -66.56
CA LYS A 132 -34.77 -52.90 -65.23
C LYS A 132 -33.67 -53.39 -64.31
N VAL A 133 -33.08 -52.45 -63.56
CA VAL A 133 -32.18 -52.71 -62.44
C VAL A 133 -32.75 -52.00 -61.22
N ASN A 134 -32.95 -52.74 -60.14
CA ASN A 134 -33.44 -52.21 -58.87
C ASN A 134 -32.36 -52.44 -57.80
N THR A 135 -32.09 -51.40 -57.03
CA THR A 135 -31.19 -51.48 -55.87
C THR A 135 -31.90 -50.95 -54.64
N PRO A 136 -32.04 -51.73 -53.56
CA PRO A 136 -32.63 -51.25 -52.31
C PRO A 136 -31.90 -50.02 -51.78
N ILE A 137 -32.66 -48.98 -51.44
CA ILE A 137 -32.13 -47.72 -50.88
C ILE A 137 -31.44 -47.97 -49.54
N LYS A 138 -31.91 -48.96 -48.77
CA LYS A 138 -31.26 -49.37 -47.52
C LYS A 138 -29.82 -49.88 -47.73
N ASP A 139 -29.54 -50.52 -48.87
CA ASP A 139 -28.21 -51.02 -49.20
C ASP A 139 -27.30 -49.90 -49.73
N LEU A 140 -27.90 -48.79 -50.17
CA LEU A 140 -27.19 -47.57 -50.58
C LEU A 140 -26.95 -46.60 -49.41
N ASN A 141 -27.84 -46.61 -48.41
CA ASN A 141 -27.76 -45.74 -47.25
C ASN A 141 -26.98 -46.43 -46.11
N ILE A 142 -25.65 -46.36 -46.20
CA ILE A 142 -24.75 -46.81 -45.15
C ILE A 142 -24.76 -45.80 -43.99
N ILE A 143 -25.57 -46.07 -42.97
CA ILE A 143 -25.78 -45.18 -41.84
C ILE A 143 -24.60 -45.29 -40.87
N THR A 144 -23.90 -44.18 -40.62
CA THR A 144 -22.99 -44.07 -39.48
C THR A 144 -23.78 -43.81 -38.20
N THR A 145 -23.29 -44.30 -37.07
CA THR A 145 -23.97 -44.09 -35.77
C THR A 145 -23.00 -43.55 -34.74
N ILE A 146 -23.49 -42.67 -33.86
CA ILE A 146 -22.80 -42.28 -32.64
C ILE A 146 -23.70 -42.72 -31.49
N LYS A 147 -23.18 -43.58 -30.62
CA LYS A 147 -23.88 -44.03 -29.42
C LYS A 147 -23.19 -43.47 -28.19
N GLU A 148 -23.97 -42.82 -27.34
CA GLU A 148 -23.54 -42.37 -26.03
C GLU A 148 -23.37 -43.57 -25.09
N GLY A 149 -22.22 -43.64 -24.43
CA GLY A 149 -21.92 -44.56 -23.34
C GLY A 149 -22.00 -43.85 -21.99
N ALA A 150 -21.31 -44.39 -20.99
CA ALA A 150 -21.20 -43.74 -19.69
C ALA A 150 -20.03 -42.74 -19.65
N ASN A 151 -20.14 -41.71 -18.79
CA ASN A 151 -19.04 -40.82 -18.42
C ASN A 151 -18.32 -40.15 -19.60
N GLY A 152 -19.08 -39.64 -20.59
CA GLY A 152 -18.49 -38.90 -21.72
C GLY A 152 -17.77 -39.77 -22.76
N ILE A 153 -17.96 -41.10 -22.71
CA ILE A 153 -17.49 -42.02 -23.74
C ILE A 153 -18.56 -42.15 -24.81
N TYR A 154 -18.18 -41.98 -26.07
CA TYR A 154 -19.03 -42.21 -27.23
C TYR A 154 -18.42 -43.30 -28.12
N THR A 155 -19.27 -44.11 -28.73
CA THR A 155 -18.85 -45.08 -29.74
C THR A 155 -19.39 -44.64 -31.09
N TYR A 156 -18.49 -44.17 -31.95
CA TYR A 156 -18.79 -43.92 -33.36
C TYR A 156 -18.64 -45.22 -34.15
N THR A 157 -19.62 -45.58 -34.97
CA THR A 157 -19.54 -46.71 -35.88
C THR A 157 -19.62 -46.19 -37.31
N ASN A 158 -18.58 -46.44 -38.10
CA ASN A 158 -18.53 -45.99 -39.50
C ASN A 158 -19.37 -46.89 -40.42
N GLU A 159 -19.38 -46.55 -41.70
CA GLU A 159 -20.15 -47.23 -42.74
C GLU A 159 -19.74 -48.70 -42.96
N ALA A 160 -18.50 -49.04 -42.60
CA ALA A 160 -17.96 -50.41 -42.67
C ALA A 160 -18.27 -51.23 -41.40
N GLY A 161 -19.00 -50.67 -40.43
CA GLY A 161 -19.30 -51.32 -39.16
C GLY A 161 -18.15 -51.31 -38.16
N VAL A 162 -17.07 -50.56 -38.42
CA VAL A 162 -15.93 -50.44 -37.50
C VAL A 162 -16.26 -49.42 -36.43
N ALA A 163 -16.19 -49.85 -35.16
CA ALA A 163 -16.42 -49.01 -34.01
C ALA A 163 -15.13 -48.31 -33.57
N GLN A 164 -15.20 -47.01 -33.30
CA GLN A 164 -14.16 -46.20 -32.71
C GLN A 164 -14.68 -45.55 -31.41
N VAL A 165 -13.87 -45.64 -30.36
CA VAL A 165 -14.16 -45.03 -29.07
C VAL A 165 -13.67 -43.59 -29.06
N ILE A 166 -14.55 -42.67 -28.69
CA ILE A 166 -14.27 -41.27 -28.44
C ILE A 166 -14.41 -41.06 -26.93
N ASP A 167 -13.27 -40.92 -26.25
CA ASP A 167 -13.23 -40.64 -24.81
C ASP A 167 -13.02 -39.15 -24.57
N VAL A 168 -14.11 -38.42 -24.37
CA VAL A 168 -14.06 -36.96 -24.14
C VAL A 168 -13.41 -36.66 -22.80
N THR A 169 -13.76 -37.40 -21.75
CA THR A 169 -13.24 -37.17 -20.40
C THR A 169 -11.76 -37.51 -20.32
N GLY A 170 -11.32 -38.63 -20.90
CA GLY A 170 -9.91 -38.97 -21.02
C GLY A 170 -9.14 -37.94 -21.83
N SER A 171 -9.72 -37.40 -22.90
CA SER A 171 -9.11 -36.30 -23.67
C SER A 171 -8.92 -35.04 -22.83
N VAL A 172 -9.92 -34.63 -22.04
CA VAL A 172 -9.81 -33.49 -21.12
C VAL A 172 -8.71 -33.72 -20.08
N ILE A 173 -8.66 -34.92 -19.48
CA ILE A 173 -7.64 -35.27 -18.48
C ILE A 173 -6.24 -35.22 -19.08
N ASN A 174 -6.04 -35.84 -20.24
CA ASN A 174 -4.72 -35.93 -20.88
C ASN A 174 -4.21 -34.55 -21.35
N ASN A 175 -5.10 -33.64 -21.71
CA ASN A 175 -4.76 -32.30 -22.19
C ASN A 175 -4.95 -31.20 -21.11
N ILE A 176 -5.19 -31.57 -19.84
CA ILE A 176 -5.54 -30.59 -18.80
C ILE A 176 -4.47 -29.51 -18.63
N THR A 177 -3.19 -29.84 -18.81
CA THR A 177 -2.09 -28.89 -18.74
C THR A 177 -2.15 -27.82 -19.83
N GLU A 178 -2.65 -28.15 -21.03
CA GLU A 178 -2.86 -27.17 -22.09
C GLU A 178 -4.13 -26.36 -21.88
N ILE A 179 -5.20 -27.01 -21.43
CA ILE A 179 -6.48 -26.35 -21.10
C ILE A 179 -6.26 -25.27 -20.04
N LEU A 180 -5.43 -25.53 -19.03
CA LEU A 180 -5.09 -24.57 -17.98
C LEU A 180 -4.13 -23.45 -18.42
N LYS A 181 -3.70 -23.40 -19.69
CA LYS A 181 -3.00 -22.22 -20.25
C LYS A 181 -3.99 -21.15 -20.72
N ASP A 182 -5.26 -21.52 -20.93
CA ASP A 182 -6.30 -20.58 -21.31
C ASP A 182 -6.68 -19.71 -20.11
N GLU A 183 -6.49 -18.39 -20.24
CA GLU A 183 -6.78 -17.44 -19.17
C GLU A 183 -8.26 -17.42 -18.78
N GLN A 184 -9.19 -17.65 -19.71
CA GLN A 184 -10.62 -17.66 -19.39
C GLN A 184 -10.97 -18.85 -18.50
N VAL A 185 -10.46 -20.04 -18.85
CA VAL A 185 -10.67 -21.26 -18.06
C VAL A 185 -10.08 -21.11 -16.66
N VAL A 186 -8.85 -20.59 -16.55
CA VAL A 186 -8.20 -20.36 -15.27
C VAL A 186 -8.98 -19.34 -14.42
N ASN A 187 -9.42 -18.23 -15.02
CA ASN A 187 -10.18 -17.20 -14.32
C ASN A 187 -11.55 -17.71 -13.83
N GLU A 188 -12.21 -18.55 -14.62
CA GLU A 188 -13.48 -19.17 -14.23
C GLU A 188 -13.29 -20.16 -13.08
N ILE A 189 -12.27 -21.02 -13.15
CA ILE A 189 -11.91 -21.93 -12.05
C ILE A 189 -11.57 -21.11 -10.79
N TYR A 190 -10.71 -20.10 -10.92
CA TYR A 190 -10.31 -19.24 -9.80
C TYR A 190 -11.52 -18.58 -9.14
N THR A 191 -12.43 -18.03 -9.95
CA THR A 191 -13.66 -17.38 -9.46
C THR A 191 -14.56 -18.38 -8.74
N ASN A 192 -14.79 -19.56 -9.32
CA ASN A 192 -15.62 -20.59 -8.71
C ASN A 192 -15.02 -21.13 -7.41
N VAL A 193 -13.72 -21.43 -7.37
CA VAL A 193 -13.05 -21.90 -6.16
C VAL A 193 -13.03 -20.81 -5.09
N ALA A 194 -12.73 -19.56 -5.45
CA ALA A 194 -12.76 -18.44 -4.52
C ALA A 194 -14.16 -18.20 -3.95
N ASN A 195 -15.21 -18.31 -4.76
CA ASN A 195 -16.60 -18.13 -4.31
C ASN A 195 -17.09 -19.24 -3.38
N ASN A 196 -16.64 -20.49 -3.59
CA ASN A 196 -16.98 -21.62 -2.74
C ASN A 196 -16.04 -21.77 -1.53
N GLY A 197 -14.96 -21.00 -1.51
CA GLY A 197 -13.98 -20.99 -0.45
C GLY A 197 -14.55 -20.48 0.89
N LYS A 198 -14.26 -21.18 1.98
CA LYS A 198 -14.66 -20.73 3.32
C LYS A 198 -13.88 -19.49 3.75
N ALA A 199 -14.55 -18.56 4.40
CA ALA A 199 -13.93 -17.37 4.95
C ALA A 199 -12.95 -17.72 6.09
N ALA A 200 -11.78 -17.08 6.09
CA ALA A 200 -10.91 -16.99 7.25
C ALA A 200 -11.48 -15.93 8.19
N THR A 201 -12.04 -16.38 9.31
CA THR A 201 -12.66 -15.50 10.31
C THR A 201 -11.88 -15.60 11.63
N PRO A 202 -11.63 -14.47 12.31
CA PRO A 202 -11.02 -14.50 13.62
C PRO A 202 -12.00 -15.12 14.62
N ALA A 203 -11.47 -15.87 15.60
CA ALA A 203 -12.28 -16.50 16.64
C ALA A 203 -12.86 -15.48 17.63
N ASP A 204 -12.22 -14.32 17.77
CA ASP A 204 -12.63 -13.23 18.64
C ASP A 204 -12.30 -11.85 18.04
N THR A 205 -12.53 -10.77 18.80
CA THR A 205 -12.33 -9.39 18.34
C THR A 205 -10.88 -8.89 18.40
N SER A 206 -9.90 -9.71 18.81
CA SER A 206 -8.51 -9.23 18.95
C SER A 206 -7.67 -9.28 17.70
N ILE A 207 -8.07 -10.10 16.74
CA ILE A 207 -7.40 -10.23 15.46
C ILE A 207 -8.32 -9.67 14.40
N LYS A 208 -7.79 -8.78 13.58
CA LYS A 208 -8.43 -8.29 12.38
C LYS A 208 -7.86 -9.05 11.19
N ILE A 209 -8.75 -9.63 10.39
CA ILE A 209 -8.41 -10.29 9.14
C ILE A 209 -9.00 -9.47 8.00
N ASP A 210 -8.15 -8.82 7.22
CA ASP A 210 -8.55 -8.09 6.01
C ASP A 210 -8.47 -9.02 4.79
N ASN A 211 -9.47 -8.95 3.90
CA ASN A 211 -9.63 -9.82 2.73
C ASN A 211 -9.81 -11.32 3.04
N GLY A 212 -10.22 -11.68 4.26
CA GLY A 212 -10.48 -13.07 4.68
C GLY A 212 -11.83 -13.65 4.25
N GLY A 213 -12.68 -12.90 3.52
CA GLY A 213 -14.07 -13.30 3.22
C GLY A 213 -14.24 -14.50 2.28
N LYS A 214 -13.17 -15.01 1.68
CA LYS A 214 -13.14 -16.17 0.77
C LYS A 214 -12.03 -17.13 1.22
N ALA A 215 -11.96 -18.34 0.65
CA ALA A 215 -10.75 -19.17 0.82
C ALA A 215 -9.55 -18.32 0.42
N VAL A 216 -8.48 -18.37 1.22
CA VAL A 216 -7.32 -17.47 1.12
C VAL A 216 -6.53 -17.78 -0.16
N LEU A 217 -7.05 -17.32 -1.29
CA LEU A 217 -6.44 -17.38 -2.62
C LEU A 217 -5.89 -16.01 -3.04
N ASN A 218 -6.42 -14.94 -2.44
CA ASN A 218 -5.88 -13.60 -2.53
C ASN A 218 -4.99 -13.29 -1.32
N PRO A 219 -4.05 -12.34 -1.42
CA PRO A 219 -3.29 -11.84 -0.28
C PRO A 219 -4.23 -11.37 0.86
N MET A 220 -4.10 -12.01 2.02
CA MET A 220 -4.81 -11.70 3.26
C MET A 220 -3.85 -10.99 4.22
N GLN A 221 -4.35 -10.02 4.96
CA GLN A 221 -3.58 -9.37 6.03
C GLN A 221 -4.15 -9.75 7.38
N VAL A 222 -3.26 -10.12 8.30
CA VAL A 222 -3.58 -10.41 9.69
C VAL A 222 -2.93 -9.33 10.55
N SER A 223 -3.74 -8.66 11.37
CA SER A 223 -3.27 -7.62 12.28
C SER A 223 -3.94 -7.74 13.64
N VAL A 224 -3.32 -7.15 14.66
CA VAL A 224 -3.96 -6.99 15.97
C VAL A 224 -4.97 -5.85 15.86
N ALA A 225 -6.20 -6.10 16.29
CA ALA A 225 -7.25 -5.09 16.33
C ALA A 225 -6.92 -4.00 17.36
N GLU A 226 -7.52 -2.82 17.20
CA GLU A 226 -7.42 -1.77 18.22
C GLU A 226 -7.93 -2.32 19.56
N LYS A 227 -7.14 -2.15 20.64
CA LYS A 227 -7.42 -2.72 21.97
C LYS A 227 -7.56 -4.24 21.98
N GLY A 228 -7.05 -4.93 20.95
CA GLY A 228 -7.13 -6.39 20.82
C GLY A 228 -6.34 -7.15 21.88
N ILE A 229 -5.26 -6.54 22.39
CA ILE A 229 -4.52 -7.05 23.55
C ILE A 229 -5.18 -6.52 24.82
N THR A 230 -6.07 -7.33 25.38
CA THR A 230 -6.72 -7.05 26.66
C THR A 230 -5.85 -7.51 27.84
N PRO A 231 -6.10 -7.04 29.07
CA PRO A 231 -5.34 -7.50 30.25
C PRO A 231 -5.35 -9.02 30.42
N ASN A 232 -6.46 -9.71 30.09
CA ASN A 232 -6.54 -11.17 30.14
C ASN A 232 -5.61 -11.89 29.15
N LYS A 233 -5.11 -11.18 28.13
CA LYS A 233 -4.17 -11.69 27.12
C LYS A 233 -2.71 -11.42 27.48
N ILE A 234 -2.47 -10.70 28.58
CA ILE A 234 -1.15 -10.46 29.15
C ILE A 234 -1.06 -11.31 30.41
N ALA A 235 -0.06 -12.18 30.51
CA ALA A 235 0.16 -12.94 31.74
C ALA A 235 0.41 -11.96 32.90
N PRO A 236 -0.32 -12.06 34.02
CA PRO A 236 -0.11 -11.17 35.15
C PRO A 236 1.28 -11.38 35.75
N GLY A 237 1.95 -10.28 36.10
CA GLY A 237 3.16 -10.33 36.90
C GLY A 237 2.88 -10.72 38.35
N ALA A 238 3.95 -10.92 39.13
CA ALA A 238 3.82 -11.08 40.57
C ALA A 238 3.26 -9.79 41.22
N ILE A 239 2.64 -9.93 42.39
CA ILE A 239 2.14 -8.76 43.15
C ILE A 239 3.29 -7.78 43.39
N GLY A 240 3.06 -6.49 43.12
CA GLY A 240 4.07 -5.44 43.27
C GLY A 240 5.10 -5.37 42.15
N THR A 241 4.81 -6.00 41.00
CA THR A 241 5.63 -5.86 39.78
C THR A 241 5.01 -4.90 38.77
N PHE A 242 5.87 -4.29 37.96
CA PHE A 242 5.53 -3.37 36.88
C PHE A 242 6.00 -3.95 35.55
N LEU A 243 5.22 -3.78 34.49
CA LEU A 243 5.62 -4.15 33.14
C LEU A 243 6.46 -3.00 32.57
N ILE A 244 7.75 -3.24 32.35
CA ILE A 244 8.65 -2.24 31.78
C ILE A 244 9.38 -2.79 30.56
N THR A 245 9.96 -1.88 29.78
CA THR A 245 10.96 -2.21 28.78
C THR A 245 12.34 -2.17 29.44
N ALA A 246 13.05 -3.29 29.44
CA ALA A 246 14.40 -3.40 29.97
C ALA A 246 15.44 -2.72 29.07
N LYS A 247 16.67 -2.56 29.56
CA LYS A 247 17.78 -1.94 28.81
C LYS A 247 18.11 -2.65 27.49
N ASN A 248 17.78 -3.94 27.37
CA ASN A 248 17.98 -4.73 26.15
C ASN A 248 16.81 -4.60 25.15
N GLY A 249 15.75 -3.87 25.49
CA GLY A 249 14.55 -3.69 24.66
C GLY A 249 13.42 -4.69 24.92
N ASP A 250 13.63 -5.68 25.79
CA ASP A 250 12.61 -6.69 26.10
C ASP A 250 11.56 -6.14 27.07
N VAL A 251 10.31 -6.59 26.90
CA VAL A 251 9.22 -6.29 27.85
C VAL A 251 9.23 -7.34 28.97
N GLN A 252 9.41 -6.89 30.21
CA GLN A 252 9.47 -7.78 31.37
C GLN A 252 8.73 -7.21 32.59
N TRP A 253 8.19 -8.11 33.41
CA TRP A 253 7.67 -7.76 34.73
C TRP A 253 8.84 -7.62 35.71
N VAL A 254 9.03 -6.43 36.29
CA VAL A 254 10.07 -6.15 37.28
C VAL A 254 9.47 -5.76 38.61
N SER A 255 10.13 -6.11 39.71
CA SER A 255 9.70 -5.68 41.04
C SER A 255 10.04 -4.20 41.31
N ALA A 256 9.35 -3.59 42.27
CA ALA A 256 9.71 -2.25 42.77
C ALA A 256 11.14 -2.14 43.32
N THR A 257 11.81 -3.27 43.59
CA THR A 257 13.20 -3.31 44.09
C THR A 257 14.24 -3.38 42.98
N ASP A 258 13.81 -3.49 41.71
CA ASP A 258 14.70 -3.48 40.56
C ASP A 258 15.38 -2.12 40.43
N ASP A 259 16.68 -2.12 40.08
CA ASP A 259 17.47 -0.88 39.96
C ASP A 259 16.87 0.08 38.92
N SER A 260 16.18 -0.45 37.91
CA SER A 260 15.48 0.33 36.88
C SER A 260 14.29 1.14 37.44
N ILE A 261 13.69 0.69 38.55
CA ILE A 261 12.59 1.39 39.24
C ILE A 261 13.13 2.33 40.32
N LYS A 262 14.27 2.00 40.95
CA LYS A 262 14.90 2.85 41.98
C LYS A 262 15.23 4.25 41.45
N GLU A 263 15.65 4.38 40.20
CA GLU A 263 15.92 5.67 39.56
C GLU A 263 14.67 6.56 39.53
N ILE A 264 13.52 6.00 39.12
CA ILE A 264 12.23 6.71 39.10
C ILE A 264 11.80 7.14 40.52
N LEU A 265 12.00 6.27 41.52
CA LEU A 265 11.64 6.57 42.91
C LEU A 265 12.55 7.62 43.55
N SER A 266 13.84 7.67 43.16
CA SER A 266 14.80 8.63 43.71
C SER A 266 14.53 10.09 43.33
N LEU A 267 13.88 10.33 42.19
CA LEU A 267 13.56 11.68 41.71
C LEU A 267 12.40 12.35 42.46
N ASN A 268 11.63 11.59 43.24
CA ASN A 268 10.38 12.06 43.85
C ASN A 268 10.42 12.15 45.39
N GLN A 269 11.61 12.10 46.00
CA GLN A 269 11.79 12.22 47.45
C GLN A 269 12.16 13.67 47.81
N ALA A 270 11.37 14.32 48.68
CA ALA A 270 11.52 15.74 49.03
C ALA A 270 11.34 16.04 50.53
N ILE A 271 11.62 15.06 51.41
CA ILE A 271 11.50 15.25 52.85
C ILE A 271 12.89 15.56 53.43
N THR A 272 13.11 16.83 53.76
CA THR A 272 14.30 17.30 54.47
C THR A 272 13.92 18.03 55.76
N LEU A 273 14.70 17.87 56.83
CA LEU A 273 14.51 18.58 58.09
C LEU A 273 15.78 19.31 58.50
N LEU A 274 15.61 20.57 58.89
CA LEU A 274 16.64 21.37 59.56
C LEU A 274 16.26 21.51 61.02
N LYS A 275 17.11 21.02 61.93
CA LYS A 275 16.90 21.07 63.39
C LYS A 275 17.91 22.00 64.04
N ASP A 276 17.42 22.95 64.83
CA ASP A 276 18.27 23.76 65.70
C ASP A 276 18.67 22.98 66.96
N ASN A 277 19.97 22.86 67.20
CA ASN A 277 20.52 22.18 68.37
C ASN A 277 20.57 23.10 69.61
N GLY A 278 20.25 24.39 69.45
CA GLY A 278 20.24 25.38 70.51
C GLY A 278 21.62 25.74 71.04
N ASN A 279 22.71 25.26 70.45
CA ASN A 279 24.10 25.51 70.83
C ASN A 279 24.88 26.28 69.74
N GLY A 280 24.17 27.02 68.88
CA GLY A 280 24.78 27.70 67.74
C GLY A 280 25.12 26.77 66.57
N THR A 281 24.56 25.57 66.50
CA THR A 281 24.68 24.69 65.33
C THR A 281 23.29 24.23 64.85
N LEU A 282 23.12 24.12 63.54
CA LEU A 282 21.96 23.50 62.90
C LEU A 282 22.37 22.11 62.41
N THR A 283 21.46 21.14 62.48
CA THR A 283 21.63 19.81 61.90
C THR A 283 20.67 19.62 60.72
N TYR A 284 21.21 19.28 59.56
CA TYR A 284 20.46 18.91 58.37
C TYR A 284 20.27 17.39 58.30
N TYR A 285 19.02 16.96 58.13
CA TYR A 285 18.64 15.57 57.91
C TYR A 285 18.01 15.43 56.53
N ASN A 286 18.59 14.58 55.70
CA ASN A 286 18.07 14.24 54.38
C ASN A 286 16.98 13.15 54.47
N GLU A 287 16.46 12.75 53.31
CA GLU A 287 15.33 11.82 53.16
C GLU A 287 15.61 10.44 53.79
N ALA A 288 16.88 10.01 53.83
CA ALA A 288 17.29 8.74 54.45
C ALA A 288 17.04 8.71 55.97
N CYS A 289 16.84 9.86 56.61
CA CYS A 289 16.56 9.97 58.04
C CYS A 289 15.05 9.81 58.37
N PHE A 290 14.20 9.54 57.37
CA PHE A 290 12.76 9.42 57.51
C PHE A 290 12.26 8.06 57.02
N ASP A 291 11.23 7.53 57.67
CA ASP A 291 10.57 6.29 57.26
C ASP A 291 9.57 6.52 56.11
N LYS A 292 8.96 5.42 55.64
CA LYS A 292 7.98 5.42 54.56
C LYS A 292 6.73 6.28 54.81
N ASP A 293 6.45 6.63 56.08
CA ASP A 293 5.31 7.43 56.48
C ASP A 293 5.72 8.90 56.76
N GLY A 294 6.98 9.26 56.46
CA GLY A 294 7.53 10.59 56.67
C GLY A 294 7.89 10.89 58.12
N LYS A 295 7.97 9.87 58.99
CA LYS A 295 8.34 10.04 60.39
C LYS A 295 9.86 9.92 60.56
N PHE A 296 10.44 10.81 61.35
CA PHE A 296 11.88 10.80 61.63
C PHE A 296 12.30 9.51 62.33
N ILE A 297 13.32 8.84 61.77
CA ILE A 297 13.89 7.61 62.33
C ILE A 297 14.80 7.99 63.50
N GLU A 298 14.42 7.56 64.70
CA GLU A 298 15.16 7.84 65.92
C GLU A 298 16.58 7.22 65.87
N GLY A 299 17.60 8.04 66.09
CA GLY A 299 19.02 7.65 65.96
C GLY A 299 19.67 7.97 64.60
N SER A 300 18.94 8.55 63.65
CA SER A 300 19.52 9.01 62.38
C SER A 300 20.60 10.08 62.59
N VAL A 301 21.67 10.01 61.82
CA VAL A 301 22.79 10.96 61.87
C VAL A 301 22.61 11.98 60.76
N GLY A 302 22.51 13.26 61.14
CA GLY A 302 22.47 14.38 60.21
C GLY A 302 23.80 15.12 60.17
N GLU A 303 23.93 16.02 59.19
CA GLU A 303 25.12 16.87 59.03
C GLU A 303 24.96 18.16 59.81
N SER A 304 25.86 18.43 60.77
CA SER A 304 25.82 19.64 61.59
C SER A 304 26.73 20.74 61.06
N PHE A 305 26.25 21.99 61.07
CA PHE A 305 27.02 23.17 60.69
C PHE A 305 26.78 24.34 61.65
N ASP A 306 27.78 25.22 61.79
CA ASP A 306 27.74 26.40 62.67
C ASP A 306 26.72 27.43 62.14
N SER A 307 25.82 27.89 63.01
CA SER A 307 24.75 28.82 62.66
C SER A 307 25.18 30.29 62.73
N ASN A 308 26.40 30.63 63.17
CA ASN A 308 26.96 32.00 63.24
C ASN A 308 26.00 33.05 63.86
N THR A 309 25.14 32.66 64.78
CA THR A 309 24.12 33.56 65.36
C THR A 309 24.68 34.39 66.52
N LEU A 310 24.52 35.71 66.46
CA LEU A 310 24.91 36.68 67.50
C LEU A 310 23.68 37.07 68.34
N ARG A 311 23.77 36.97 69.68
CA ARG A 311 22.70 37.33 70.63
C ARG A 311 23.13 38.56 71.45
N ILE A 312 22.26 39.57 71.57
CA ILE A 312 22.54 40.80 72.32
C ILE A 312 21.50 40.96 73.43
N GLU A 313 21.95 41.17 74.66
CA GLU A 313 21.09 41.41 75.82
C GLU A 313 21.37 42.78 76.43
N SER A 314 20.32 43.53 76.79
CA SER A 314 20.44 44.78 77.52
C SER A 314 20.22 44.58 79.01
N THR A 315 21.01 45.24 79.85
CA THR A 315 20.85 45.23 81.31
C THR A 315 20.13 46.49 81.78
N LYS A 316 19.50 46.43 82.96
CA LYS A 316 18.84 47.59 83.60
C LYS A 316 19.79 48.78 83.85
N ASP A 317 21.09 48.52 83.85
CA ASP A 317 22.12 49.52 84.09
C ASP A 317 22.60 50.21 82.80
N GLY A 318 22.02 49.91 81.63
CA GLY A 318 22.43 50.49 80.36
C GLY A 318 23.67 49.83 79.75
N LYS A 319 23.98 48.59 80.16
CA LYS A 319 25.01 47.76 79.52
C LYS A 319 24.39 46.88 78.44
N TYR A 320 25.12 46.68 77.35
CA TYR A 320 24.77 45.71 76.31
C TYR A 320 25.80 44.58 76.30
N LEU A 321 25.34 43.36 76.49
CA LEU A 321 26.12 42.13 76.54
C LEU A 321 25.93 41.39 75.20
N PHE A 322 27.02 41.12 74.50
CA PHE A 322 27.03 40.39 73.23
C PHE A 322 27.47 38.97 73.50
N PHE A 323 26.74 37.99 73.00
CA PHE A 323 27.03 36.56 73.08
C PHE A 323 27.13 35.99 71.67
N ASP A 324 28.10 35.13 71.43
CA ASP A 324 28.12 34.29 70.24
C ASP A 324 27.39 32.96 70.52
N GLY A 325 27.09 32.18 69.48
CA GLY A 325 26.42 30.88 69.63
C GLY A 325 27.17 29.87 70.52
N ARG A 326 28.46 30.11 70.78
CA ARG A 326 29.36 29.21 71.53
C ARG A 326 29.44 29.56 73.02
N SER A 327 29.27 30.83 73.37
CA SER A 327 29.41 31.37 74.72
C SER A 327 28.09 31.96 75.19
N LYS A 328 27.22 31.10 75.75
CA LYS A 328 25.87 31.50 76.18
C LYS A 328 25.84 32.34 77.44
N ASP A 329 26.80 32.14 78.33
CA ASP A 329 26.78 32.67 79.69
C ASP A 329 27.93 33.66 79.96
N ILE A 330 28.90 33.74 79.04
CA ILE A 330 30.02 34.68 79.09
C ILE A 330 29.91 35.58 77.87
N PRO A 331 29.70 36.90 78.06
CA PRO A 331 29.60 37.82 76.95
C PRO A 331 30.96 37.96 76.26
N VAL A 332 30.96 37.84 74.93
CA VAL A 332 32.14 38.08 74.08
C VAL A 332 32.49 39.56 73.99
N ALA A 333 31.53 40.46 74.24
CA ALA A 333 31.76 41.89 74.38
C ALA A 333 30.73 42.54 75.31
N THR A 334 31.12 43.61 76.00
CA THR A 334 30.22 44.43 76.83
C THR A 334 30.40 45.90 76.49
N ILE A 335 29.29 46.60 76.25
CA ILE A 335 29.27 48.06 76.05
C ILE A 335 28.55 48.69 77.25
N ASP A 336 29.22 49.53 78.03
CA ASP A 336 28.62 50.28 79.15
C ASP A 336 28.39 51.74 78.76
N VAL A 337 27.15 52.04 78.35
CA VAL A 337 26.79 53.38 77.87
C VAL A 337 26.87 54.42 79.00
N LYS A 338 26.49 54.06 80.23
CA LYS A 338 26.47 55.02 81.35
C LYS A 338 27.88 55.42 81.76
N GLN A 339 28.78 54.45 81.90
CA GLN A 339 30.17 54.73 82.26
C GLN A 339 30.86 55.57 81.20
N THR A 340 30.69 55.22 79.91
CA THR A 340 31.27 55.99 78.80
C THR A 340 30.77 57.44 78.79
N VAL A 341 29.50 57.70 79.07
CA VAL A 341 28.97 59.07 79.16
C VAL A 341 29.59 59.84 80.33
N VAL A 342 29.75 59.20 81.50
CA VAL A 342 30.38 59.83 82.68
C VAL A 342 31.85 60.15 82.42
N GLU A 343 32.60 59.22 81.82
CA GLU A 343 33.99 59.42 81.43
C GLU A 343 34.13 60.60 80.47
N ASN A 344 33.29 60.65 79.43
CA ASN A 344 33.26 61.74 78.46
C ASN A 344 32.94 63.10 79.12
N ILE A 345 31.93 63.16 80.00
CA ILE A 345 31.59 64.40 80.73
C ILE A 345 32.75 64.84 81.63
N THR A 346 33.38 63.88 82.33
CA THR A 346 34.52 64.17 83.21
C THR A 346 35.71 64.70 82.43
N GLU A 347 35.95 64.16 81.23
CA GLU A 347 37.01 64.62 80.34
C GLU A 347 36.72 66.01 79.76
N ILE A 348 35.49 66.27 79.31
CA ILE A 348 35.04 67.61 78.88
C ILE A 348 35.24 68.63 80.00
N LEU A 349 34.91 68.26 81.24
CA LEU A 349 35.08 69.12 82.41
C LEU A 349 36.55 69.32 82.82
N LYS A 350 37.54 68.70 82.17
CA LYS A 350 38.97 69.03 82.39
C LYS A 350 39.40 70.26 81.59
N GLU A 351 38.72 70.57 80.49
CA GLU A 351 39.05 71.72 79.64
C GLU A 351 38.75 73.05 80.36
N ASN A 352 39.77 73.91 80.48
CA ASN A 352 39.67 75.17 81.23
C ASN A 352 38.67 76.13 80.60
N THR A 353 38.61 76.19 79.27
CA THR A 353 37.63 76.99 78.52
C THR A 353 36.20 76.61 78.86
N VAL A 354 35.91 75.30 78.97
CA VAL A 354 34.57 74.81 79.34
C VAL A 354 34.22 75.14 80.79
N LYS A 355 35.18 74.97 81.73
CA LYS A 355 34.97 75.38 83.13
C LYS A 355 34.69 76.87 83.25
N GLU A 356 35.47 77.71 82.57
CA GLU A 356 35.31 79.17 82.60
C GLU A 356 33.95 79.59 82.03
N GLU A 357 33.49 78.99 80.94
CA GLU A 357 32.19 79.29 80.35
C GLU A 357 31.02 78.85 81.27
N ILE A 358 31.14 77.69 81.92
CA ILE A 358 30.19 77.25 82.96
C ILE A 358 30.19 78.22 84.14
N TYR A 359 31.37 78.60 84.67
CA TYR A 359 31.48 79.55 85.78
C TYR A 359 30.88 80.91 85.42
N ASN A 360 31.17 81.42 84.23
CA ASN A 360 30.63 82.69 83.74
C ASN A 360 29.10 82.64 83.58
N THR A 361 28.56 81.53 83.07
CA THR A 361 27.11 81.34 82.91
C THR A 361 26.40 81.25 84.26
N VAL A 362 26.95 80.50 85.22
CA VAL A 362 26.39 80.38 86.58
C VAL A 362 26.48 81.71 87.32
N ALA A 363 27.59 82.45 87.19
CA ALA A 363 27.77 83.76 87.78
C ALA A 363 26.81 84.82 87.19
N ALA A 364 26.52 84.76 85.89
CA ALA A 364 25.57 85.67 85.22
C ALA A 364 24.10 85.41 85.60
N GLN A 365 23.77 84.20 86.06
CA GLN A 365 22.40 83.83 86.50
C GLN A 365 22.16 84.06 88.01
N GLY A 366 23.19 84.44 88.78
CA GLY A 366 23.07 84.76 90.20
C GLY A 366 22.27 86.04 90.45
N LYS A 367 21.25 86.00 91.32
CA LYS A 367 20.44 87.18 91.68
C LYS A 367 21.08 87.98 92.82
N LYS A 368 20.96 89.32 92.75
CA LYS A 368 21.47 90.28 93.75
C LYS A 368 20.68 90.17 95.07
N ALA A 369 21.39 90.21 96.21
CA ALA A 369 20.76 90.31 97.53
C ALA A 369 20.53 91.78 97.90
N THR A 370 19.35 92.14 98.43
CA THR A 370 19.01 93.51 98.87
C THR A 370 18.46 93.50 100.30
N GLY A 371 18.99 94.38 101.17
CA GLY A 371 18.51 94.62 102.56
C GLY A 371 17.77 95.96 102.70
N VAL A 372 17.02 96.14 103.79
CA VAL A 372 16.15 97.31 104.04
C VAL A 372 16.74 98.30 105.06
N ASP A 373 16.82 99.57 104.62
CA ASP A 373 16.82 100.91 105.25
C ASP A 373 17.38 101.20 106.66
N ALA A 374 17.96 100.24 107.37
CA ALA A 374 18.71 100.49 108.62
C ALA A 374 20.11 99.85 108.64
N VAL A 375 20.53 99.19 107.54
CA VAL A 375 21.86 98.57 107.39
C VAL A 375 22.36 98.81 105.97
N ASP A 376 23.51 99.48 105.83
CA ASP A 376 24.17 99.70 104.54
C ASP A 376 25.02 98.46 104.18
N ILE A 377 24.77 97.81 103.03
CA ILE A 377 25.59 96.69 102.51
C ILE A 377 26.60 97.24 101.50
N VAL A 378 27.86 97.39 101.93
CA VAL A 378 28.97 97.83 101.07
C VAL A 378 29.60 96.60 100.39
N GLY A 379 29.58 96.55 99.05
CA GLY A 379 30.24 95.50 98.24
C GLY A 379 29.31 94.49 97.53
N GLY A 380 27.99 94.71 97.54
CA GLY A 380 26.98 93.76 97.07
C GLY A 380 26.79 93.62 95.56
N ASP A 381 27.82 93.73 94.71
CA ASP A 381 27.68 93.54 93.25
C ASP A 381 28.04 92.13 92.76
N LYS A 382 28.59 91.25 93.61
CA LYS A 382 28.79 89.81 93.36
C LYS A 382 28.62 89.00 94.65
N ALA A 383 27.90 87.89 94.60
CA ALA A 383 27.72 87.00 95.76
C ALA A 383 29.00 86.16 95.96
N GLU A 384 29.87 86.59 96.87
CA GLU A 384 30.96 85.76 97.39
C GLU A 384 30.51 85.06 98.69
N VAL A 385 30.67 83.74 98.74
CA VAL A 385 30.27 82.90 99.88
C VAL A 385 31.44 82.75 100.84
N TYR A 386 31.32 83.28 102.06
CA TYR A 386 32.26 83.04 103.16
C TYR A 386 31.61 82.18 104.26
N TYR A 387 32.39 81.27 104.85
CA TYR A 387 31.97 80.37 105.93
C TYR A 387 32.28 80.98 107.32
N THR A 388 31.32 81.00 108.25
CA THR A 388 31.49 81.48 109.64
C THR A 388 31.42 80.33 110.66
N ILE A 389 32.26 80.35 111.70
CA ILE A 389 32.22 79.42 112.85
C ILE A 389 31.97 80.24 114.12
N GLU A 390 30.93 79.92 114.91
CA GLU A 390 30.59 80.61 116.17
C GLU A 390 31.09 79.86 117.42
N GLY A 391 31.55 80.61 118.42
CA GLY A 391 31.78 80.14 119.79
C GLY A 391 31.46 81.25 120.81
N ASP A 392 30.56 80.97 121.76
CA ASP A 392 30.14 81.92 122.81
C ASP A 392 30.99 81.74 124.09
N ASN A 393 31.35 82.84 124.74
CA ASN A 393 31.82 82.82 126.12
C ASN A 393 31.52 84.18 126.78
N ARG A 394 30.76 84.15 127.88
CA ARG A 394 30.28 85.35 128.61
C ARG A 394 31.09 85.56 129.88
N SER A 395 31.60 86.79 130.09
CA SER A 395 31.87 87.37 131.41
C SER A 395 32.15 88.88 131.29
N ASN A 396 31.33 89.66 132.00
CA ASN A 396 31.49 91.04 132.49
C ASN A 396 32.27 92.08 131.64
N GLY A 397 31.52 93.01 131.05
CA GLY A 397 31.88 94.44 130.98
C GLY A 397 32.96 94.84 129.96
N LYS A 398 32.49 95.39 128.82
CA LYS A 398 33.22 96.01 127.69
C LYS A 398 33.93 95.04 126.73
N ARG A 399 33.28 94.79 125.58
CA ARG A 399 33.90 94.19 124.39
C ARG A 399 34.61 95.28 123.57
N GLY A 400 35.93 95.37 123.69
CA GLY A 400 36.77 95.65 122.53
C GLY A 400 37.24 94.31 121.98
N LYS A 401 37.04 94.03 120.68
CA LYS A 401 37.65 92.84 120.06
C LYS A 401 38.42 93.23 118.80
N SER A 402 39.72 93.14 119.00
CA SER A 402 40.84 93.06 118.08
C SER A 402 40.67 92.02 116.98
N ARG A 403 41.29 92.33 115.84
CA ARG A 403 41.62 91.43 114.75
C ARG A 403 42.37 90.20 115.27
N PRO A 404 42.02 88.96 114.89
CA PRO A 404 42.88 87.81 115.13
C PRO A 404 43.66 87.40 113.86
N THR A 405 44.96 87.31 114.07
CA THR A 405 45.98 86.68 113.22
C THR A 405 45.84 85.15 113.25
N ALA A 406 46.49 84.51 112.26
CA ALA A 406 46.47 83.09 111.93
C ALA A 406 46.58 82.12 113.12
N ILE A 407 45.76 81.05 113.07
CA ILE A 407 45.90 79.84 113.88
C ILE A 407 46.04 78.66 112.92
N THR A 408 47.20 78.01 112.94
CA THR A 408 47.46 76.74 112.27
C THR A 408 47.01 75.61 113.21
N ILE A 409 46.16 74.69 112.75
CA ILE A 409 45.77 73.48 113.49
C ILE A 409 46.11 72.28 112.63
N ASP A 410 46.93 71.39 113.18
CA ASP A 410 47.27 70.09 112.62
C ASP A 410 46.55 69.00 113.44
N GLY A 411 45.76 68.15 112.77
CA GLY A 411 45.12 66.94 113.32
C GLY A 411 43.71 67.08 113.93
N ILE A 412 42.68 66.65 113.20
CA ILE A 412 41.73 65.54 113.53
C ILE A 412 40.68 65.36 112.41
N ALA A 413 40.38 64.07 112.17
CA ALA A 413 39.44 63.40 111.27
C ALA A 413 38.20 64.14 110.72
N CYS A 414 37.98 63.91 109.42
CA CYS A 414 36.88 64.45 108.60
C CYS A 414 35.59 63.64 108.77
N GLY A 415 34.60 64.23 109.44
CA GLY A 415 33.24 63.69 109.54
C GLY A 415 32.29 64.66 110.24
N ALA A 416 31.73 65.63 109.51
CA ALA A 416 30.44 66.31 109.74
C ALA A 416 30.31 67.43 108.69
N ILE A 417 29.56 67.23 107.60
CA ILE A 417 28.10 67.46 107.41
C ILE A 417 27.71 68.92 107.59
N ALA A 418 27.48 69.61 106.47
CA ALA A 418 26.78 70.89 106.42
C ALA A 418 25.30 70.64 106.09
N ASN A 419 24.42 70.97 107.02
CA ASN A 419 22.97 70.92 106.85
C ASN A 419 22.42 72.35 107.03
N PRO A 420 21.75 72.97 106.04
CA PRO A 420 21.23 74.32 106.17
C PRO A 420 19.85 74.31 106.85
N GLN A 421 19.74 74.99 107.98
CA GLN A 421 18.47 75.41 108.59
C GLN A 421 18.57 76.89 108.94
N ILE A 422 17.64 77.71 108.43
CA ILE A 422 17.49 79.12 108.79
C ILE A 422 16.21 79.23 109.62
N SER A 423 16.36 79.63 110.89
CA SER A 423 15.29 79.98 111.83
C SER A 423 15.45 81.43 112.26
N THR A 424 14.34 82.17 112.27
CA THR A 424 14.21 83.57 112.67
C THR A 424 14.19 83.75 114.20
N LYS A 425 14.60 84.94 114.70
CA LYS A 425 14.01 85.59 115.89
C LYS A 425 14.44 87.07 116.04
N SER A 426 13.45 87.91 116.35
CA SER A 426 13.56 89.32 116.76
C SER A 426 13.86 89.46 118.26
N ASN A 427 14.33 90.63 118.70
CA ASN A 427 13.63 91.46 119.71
C ASN A 427 14.34 92.80 120.00
N GLN A 428 13.50 93.85 120.05
CA GLN A 428 13.59 95.18 120.69
C GLN A 428 14.88 96.00 120.64
#